data_AF-A0AAD2GXV5-F1
#
_entry.id   AF-A0AAD2GXV5-F1
#
_cell.length_a   1.000
_cell.length_b   1.000
_cell.length_c   1.000
_cell.angle_alpha   90.00
_cell.angle_beta   90.00
_cell.angle_gamma   90.00
#
_symmetry.space_group_name_H-M   'P 1'
#
loop_
_entity.id
_entity.type
_entity.pdbx_description
1 polymer ?
#
loop_
_entity_poly.entity_id
_entity_poly.type
_entity_poly.pdbx_seq_one_letter_code
_entity_poly.pdbx_strand_id
1 'polypeptide(L)'
;TVWNMFFHMKIDEECHRTLATQCQKLLDVGETLEDWARSSCGEFIRFGTQYTLAEVRRHWMLYIGMVNLPEARLQPIRAIFSSIAQSNSTGTIISPARSAGLFLSDAIFVCSETFQYYWKTGTTSSRVAEFLNPTF
;
A
#
# COMPACT_ATOMS: atom_id res chain seq x y z
N THR A 1 4.35 -5.37 -9.67
CA THR A 1 4.19 -3.89 -9.59
C THR A 1 2.89 -3.51 -8.89
N VAL A 2 1.70 -3.73 -9.46
CA VAL A 2 0.41 -3.34 -8.80
C VAL A 2 0.14 -4.08 -7.49
N TRP A 3 0.38 -5.40 -7.46
CA TRP A 3 0.17 -6.21 -6.25
C TRP A 3 1.00 -5.72 -5.06
N ASN A 4 2.24 -5.34 -5.31
CA ASN A 4 3.13 -4.83 -4.26
C ASN A 4 2.62 -3.51 -3.69
N MET A 5 2.09 -2.61 -4.54
CA MET A 5 1.48 -1.35 -4.09
C MET A 5 0.21 -1.58 -3.26
N PHE A 6 -0.55 -2.64 -3.53
CA PHE A 6 -1.80 -2.89 -2.82
C PHE A 6 -1.59 -3.62 -1.48
N PHE A 7 -0.64 -4.55 -1.42
CA PHE A 7 -0.49 -5.44 -0.27
C PHE A 7 0.71 -5.17 0.62
N HIS A 8 1.76 -4.50 0.13
CA HIS A 8 2.97 -4.30 0.92
C HIS A 8 2.98 -2.91 1.56
N MET A 9 3.22 -2.87 2.86
CA MET A 9 3.41 -1.63 3.61
C MET A 9 4.71 -0.92 3.23
N LYS A 10 5.71 -1.65 2.73
CA LYS A 10 6.91 -1.08 2.11
C LYS A 10 7.02 -1.53 0.67
N ILE A 11 7.45 -0.61 -0.20
CA ILE A 11 7.58 -0.82 -1.63
C ILE A 11 9.00 -0.53 -2.11
N ASP A 12 9.37 -1.16 -3.22
CA ASP A 12 10.62 -0.87 -3.90
C ASP A 12 10.54 0.48 -4.64
N GLU A 13 11.70 0.99 -5.07
CA GLU A 13 11.81 2.28 -5.77
C GLU A 13 10.99 2.31 -7.07
N GLU A 14 10.93 1.18 -7.79
CA GLU A 14 10.15 1.05 -9.02
C GLU A 14 8.66 1.25 -8.75
N CYS A 15 8.12 0.57 -7.74
CA CYS A 15 6.74 0.72 -7.31
C CYS A 15 6.47 2.15 -6.79
N HIS A 16 7.39 2.73 -6.02
CA HIS A 16 7.25 4.08 -5.47
C HIS A 16 7.14 5.13 -6.58
N ARG A 17 8.01 5.08 -7.60
CA ARG A 17 7.97 5.97 -8.77
C ARG A 17 6.76 5.71 -9.67
N THR A 18 6.40 4.44 -9.86
CA THR A 18 5.24 4.07 -10.67
C THR A 18 3.96 4.60 -10.03
N LEU A 19 3.81 4.48 -8.70
CA LEU A 19 2.67 5.01 -7.97
C LEU A 19 2.51 6.52 -8.20
N ALA A 20 3.58 7.30 -8.01
CA ALA A 20 3.54 8.74 -8.25
C ALA A 20 3.17 9.09 -9.69
N THR A 21 3.73 8.36 -10.66
CA THR A 21 3.44 8.55 -12.09
C THR A 21 1.97 8.25 -12.40
N GLN A 22 1.42 7.18 -11.84
CA GLN A 22 0.01 6.83 -12.06
C GLN A 22 -0.92 7.84 -11.37
N CYS A 23 -0.62 8.24 -10.13
CA CYS A 23 -1.38 9.29 -9.45
C CYS A 23 -1.37 10.61 -10.22
N GLN A 24 -0.23 11.00 -10.83
CA GLN A 24 -0.16 12.19 -11.65
C GLN A 24 -1.09 12.09 -12.88
N LYS A 25 -1.05 10.96 -13.60
CA LYS A 25 -1.96 10.72 -14.74
C LYS A 25 -3.43 10.81 -14.34
N LEU A 26 -3.78 10.25 -13.18
CA LEU A 26 -5.15 10.32 -12.65
C LEU A 26 -5.54 11.76 -12.29
N LEU A 27 -4.61 12.56 -11.77
CA LEU A 27 -4.83 13.98 -11.52
C LEU A 27 -5.04 14.76 -12.82
N ASP A 28 -4.30 14.45 -13.87
CA ASP A 28 -4.39 15.16 -15.16
C ASP A 28 -5.78 14.98 -15.82
N VAL A 29 -6.42 13.83 -15.64
CA VAL A 29 -7.73 13.52 -16.26
C VAL A 29 -8.93 13.68 -15.33
N GLY A 30 -8.71 13.85 -14.03
CA GLY A 30 -9.78 13.79 -13.04
C GLY A 30 -10.28 15.15 -12.54
N GLU A 31 -10.08 16.26 -13.26
CA GLU A 31 -10.45 17.59 -12.76
C GLU A 31 -11.97 17.73 -12.59
N THR A 32 -12.72 17.25 -13.59
CA THR A 32 -14.19 17.24 -13.60
C THR A 32 -14.72 15.83 -13.86
N LEU A 33 -16.00 15.59 -13.55
CA LEU A 33 -16.68 14.35 -13.91
C LEU A 33 -16.69 14.13 -15.42
N GLU A 34 -16.82 15.20 -16.21
CA GLU A 34 -16.81 15.16 -17.67
C GLU A 34 -15.45 14.73 -18.22
N ASP A 35 -14.36 15.31 -17.71
CA ASP A 35 -12.99 14.95 -18.11
C ASP A 35 -12.69 13.50 -17.72
N TRP A 36 -13.08 13.11 -16.51
CA TRP A 36 -12.93 11.74 -16.04
C TRP A 36 -13.70 10.77 -16.92
N ALA A 37 -14.96 11.09 -17.26
CA ALA A 37 -15.83 10.24 -18.08
C ALA A 37 -15.34 10.04 -19.52
N ARG A 38 -14.58 11.00 -20.06
CA ARG A 38 -13.93 10.92 -21.39
C ARG A 38 -12.57 10.21 -21.35
N SER A 39 -11.98 10.05 -20.17
CA SER A 39 -10.73 9.33 -20.00
C SER A 39 -10.94 7.81 -20.11
N SER A 40 -9.86 7.09 -20.42
CA SER A 40 -9.84 5.62 -20.39
C SER A 40 -10.13 5.06 -18.99
N CYS A 41 -9.81 5.80 -17.93
CA CYS A 41 -10.14 5.41 -16.55
C CYS A 41 -11.65 5.50 -16.27
N GLY A 42 -12.34 6.44 -16.92
CA GLY A 42 -13.78 6.61 -16.83
C GLY A 42 -14.59 5.44 -17.40
N GLU A 43 -14.00 4.64 -18.29
CA GLU A 43 -14.64 3.44 -18.83
C GLU A 43 -14.81 2.35 -17.76
N PHE A 44 -13.88 2.26 -16.80
CA PHE A 44 -13.86 1.23 -15.77
C PHE A 44 -14.39 1.70 -14.42
N ILE A 45 -14.19 2.98 -14.09
CA ILE A 45 -14.55 3.55 -12.79
C ILE A 45 -15.43 4.79 -13.01
N ARG A 46 -16.61 4.80 -12.39
CA ARG A 46 -17.52 5.95 -12.42
C ARG A 46 -17.60 6.60 -11.04
N PHE A 47 -17.40 7.91 -11.00
CA PHE A 47 -17.69 8.70 -9.81
C PHE A 47 -19.13 9.18 -9.86
N GLY A 48 -19.87 8.98 -8.77
CA GLY A 48 -21.27 9.41 -8.69
C GLY A 48 -21.44 10.92 -8.48
N THR A 49 -20.42 11.59 -7.92
CA THR A 49 -20.47 13.04 -7.65
C THR A 49 -19.09 13.67 -7.85
N GLN A 50 -19.07 14.97 -8.17
CA GLN A 50 -17.84 15.77 -8.23
C GLN A 50 -17.13 15.79 -6.87
N TYR A 51 -17.89 15.76 -5.78
CA TYR A 51 -17.35 15.69 -4.42
C TYR A 51 -16.51 14.43 -4.19
N THR A 52 -17.03 13.25 -4.56
CA THR A 52 -16.28 11.99 -4.43
C THR A 52 -15.00 12.01 -5.27
N LEU A 53 -15.07 12.51 -6.51
CA LEU A 53 -13.89 12.67 -7.36
C LEU A 53 -12.86 13.60 -6.71
N ALA A 54 -13.29 14.75 -6.20
CA ALA A 54 -12.40 15.71 -5.52
C ALA A 54 -11.70 15.10 -4.29
N GLU A 55 -12.42 14.32 -3.47
CA GLU A 55 -11.79 13.62 -2.35
C GLU A 55 -10.77 12.59 -2.81
N VAL A 56 -11.05 11.82 -3.86
CA VAL A 56 -10.09 10.86 -4.38
C VAL A 56 -8.86 11.56 -4.99
N ARG A 57 -9.04 12.67 -5.71
CA ARG A 57 -7.94 13.54 -6.18
C ARG A 57 -7.07 14.01 -5.02
N ARG A 58 -7.70 14.42 -3.91
CA ARG A 58 -6.98 14.84 -2.71
C ARG A 58 -6.04 13.75 -2.21
N HIS A 59 -6.46 12.48 -2.22
CA HIS A 59 -5.60 11.35 -1.85
C HIS A 59 -4.47 11.12 -2.86
N TRP A 60 -4.73 11.21 -4.17
CA TRP A 60 -3.65 11.11 -5.17
C TRP A 60 -2.58 12.20 -4.99
N MET A 61 -2.98 13.44 -4.68
CA MET A 61 -2.02 14.51 -4.35
C MET A 61 -1.21 14.18 -3.09
N LEU A 62 -1.83 13.63 -2.05
CA LEU A 62 -1.12 13.21 -0.84
C LEU A 62 -0.11 12.08 -1.12
N TYR A 63 -0.48 11.10 -1.96
CA TYR A 63 0.40 10.00 -2.33
C TYR A 63 1.64 10.49 -3.08
N ILE A 64 1.47 11.45 -4.01
CA ILE A 64 2.58 12.10 -4.70
C ILE A 64 3.42 12.93 -3.72
N GLY A 65 2.77 13.66 -2.82
CA GLY A 65 3.44 14.50 -1.81
C GLY A 65 4.33 13.68 -0.86
N MET A 66 3.94 12.44 -0.56
CA MET A 66 4.71 11.54 0.30
C MET A 66 6.07 11.14 -0.30
N VAL A 67 6.18 11.08 -1.62
CA VAL A 67 7.44 10.75 -2.32
C VAL A 67 8.54 11.76 -2.01
N ASN A 68 8.16 13.03 -1.85
CA ASN A 68 9.09 14.13 -1.60
C ASN A 68 9.04 14.61 -0.15
N LEU A 69 8.49 13.79 0.77
CA LEU A 69 8.31 14.21 2.14
C LEU A 69 9.68 14.38 2.82
N PRO A 70 9.96 15.52 3.47
CA PRO A 70 11.24 15.74 4.13
C PRO A 70 11.48 14.68 5.21
N GLU A 71 12.74 14.28 5.38
CA GLU A 71 13.13 13.23 6.32
C GLU A 71 12.65 13.51 7.76
N ALA A 72 12.66 14.79 8.17
CA ALA A 72 12.15 15.23 9.48
C ALA A 72 10.66 14.88 9.72
N ARG A 73 9.86 14.80 8.66
CA ARG A 73 8.44 14.42 8.70
C ARG A 73 8.25 12.91 8.49
N LEU A 74 9.16 12.24 7.78
CA LEU A 74 9.13 10.78 7.58
C LEU A 74 9.55 10.00 8.82
N GLN A 75 10.54 10.49 9.57
CA GLN A 75 11.05 9.83 10.78
C GLN A 75 9.97 9.49 11.83
N PRO A 76 9.09 10.41 12.26
CA PRO A 76 8.04 10.05 13.21
C PRO A 76 7.06 9.02 12.65
N ILE A 77 6.77 9.05 11.34
CA ILE A 77 5.89 8.07 10.69
C ILE A 77 6.55 6.68 10.71
N ARG A 78 7.85 6.60 10.37
CA ARG A 78 8.63 5.35 10.45
C ARG A 78 8.70 4.80 11.88
N ALA A 79 8.82 5.67 12.87
CA ALA A 79 8.84 5.26 14.28
C ALA A 79 7.50 4.67 14.73
N ILE A 80 6.37 5.32 14.40
CA ILE A 80 5.03 4.80 14.67
C ILE A 80 4.84 3.44 13.99
N PHE A 81 5.19 3.36 12.72
CA PHE A 81 5.07 2.13 11.94
C PHE A 81 5.91 0.99 12.55
N SER A 82 7.14 1.28 13.00
CA SER A 82 8.01 0.31 13.65
C SER A 82 7.45 -0.19 14.99
N SER A 83 6.81 0.70 15.76
CA SER A 83 6.12 0.33 17.02
C SER A 83 4.94 -0.61 16.77
N ILE A 84 4.12 -0.31 15.76
CA ILE A 84 3.00 -1.17 15.34
C ILE A 84 3.51 -2.52 14.81
N ALA A 85 4.57 -2.51 13.99
CA ALA A 85 5.20 -3.73 13.51
C ALA A 85 5.70 -4.60 14.66
N GLN A 86 6.36 -4.00 15.65
CA GLN A 86 6.88 -4.73 16.79
C GLN A 86 5.77 -5.40 17.60
N SER A 87 4.67 -4.69 17.88
CA SER A 87 3.53 -5.24 18.63
C SER A 87 2.81 -6.39 17.91
N ASN A 88 2.86 -6.41 16.57
CA ASN A 88 2.26 -7.48 15.78
C ASN A 88 3.24 -8.64 15.47
N SER A 89 4.53 -8.46 15.67
CA SER A 89 5.56 -9.46 15.33
C SER A 89 5.86 -10.49 16.43
N THR A 90 5.09 -10.49 17.53
CA THR A 90 5.36 -11.35 18.69
C THR A 90 4.41 -12.55 18.80
N GLY A 91 4.94 -13.69 19.25
CA GLY A 91 4.17 -14.90 19.52
C GLY A 91 3.84 -15.72 18.27
N THR A 92 3.27 -16.91 18.48
CA THR A 92 2.88 -17.81 17.39
C THR A 92 1.49 -17.44 16.88
N ILE A 93 1.39 -17.12 15.59
CA ILE A 93 0.17 -16.65 14.95
C ILE A 93 -0.42 -17.77 14.10
N ILE A 94 -1.46 -18.42 14.64
CA ILE A 94 -2.11 -19.60 14.05
C ILE A 94 -3.16 -19.21 13.00
N SER A 95 -3.68 -17.97 13.08
CA SER A 95 -4.78 -17.49 12.24
C SER A 95 -4.61 -17.67 10.72
N PRO A 96 -3.41 -17.52 10.10
CA PRO A 96 -3.25 -17.64 8.65
C PRO A 96 -3.20 -19.10 8.19
N ALA A 97 -2.85 -20.04 9.07
CA ALA A 97 -2.77 -21.46 8.74
C ALA A 97 -4.15 -22.12 8.57
N ARG A 98 -5.24 -21.46 9.00
CA ARG A 98 -6.61 -22.00 8.94
C ARG A 98 -7.07 -22.39 7.54
N SER A 99 -6.55 -21.72 6.51
CA SER A 99 -6.87 -22.02 5.11
C SER A 99 -6.12 -23.23 4.55
N ALA A 100 -5.17 -23.81 5.29
CA ALA A 100 -4.43 -25.01 4.88
C ALA A 100 -5.23 -26.32 5.06
N GLY A 101 -6.40 -26.27 5.68
CA GLY A 101 -7.29 -27.42 5.85
C GLY A 101 -6.61 -28.56 6.61
N LEU A 102 -6.50 -29.73 5.99
CA LEU A 102 -5.86 -30.91 6.58
C LEU A 102 -4.36 -30.70 6.89
N PHE A 103 -3.71 -29.73 6.24
CA PHE A 103 -2.31 -29.39 6.45
C PHE A 103 -2.11 -28.28 7.50
N LEU A 104 -3.12 -28.00 8.34
CA LEU A 104 -3.06 -26.95 9.36
C LEU A 104 -1.82 -27.08 10.24
N SER A 105 -1.53 -28.28 10.77
CA SER A 105 -0.39 -28.52 11.67
C SER A 105 0.93 -28.16 11.01
N ASP A 106 1.09 -28.50 9.73
CA ASP A 106 2.30 -28.27 8.96
C ASP A 106 2.45 -26.78 8.59
N ALA A 107 1.32 -26.09 8.37
CA ALA A 107 1.30 -24.70 7.95
C ALA A 107 1.51 -23.69 9.11
N ILE A 108 1.24 -24.05 10.38
CA ILE A 108 1.30 -23.11 11.51
C ILE A 108 2.63 -22.35 11.57
N PHE A 109 3.75 -23.06 11.53
CA PHE A 109 5.06 -22.44 11.70
C PHE A 109 5.42 -21.55 10.50
N VAL A 110 5.28 -22.08 9.29
CA VAL A 110 5.59 -21.34 8.05
C VAL A 110 4.72 -20.09 7.91
N CYS A 111 3.42 -20.19 8.20
CA CYS A 111 2.51 -19.05 8.19
C CYS A 111 2.84 -18.02 9.26
N SER A 112 3.17 -18.47 10.48
CA SER A 112 3.55 -17.58 11.58
C SER A 112 4.86 -16.85 11.28
N GLU A 113 5.87 -17.54 10.75
CA GLU A 113 7.13 -16.95 10.32
C GLU A 113 6.92 -15.93 9.20
N THR A 114 6.11 -16.28 8.19
CA THR A 114 5.79 -15.36 7.10
C THR A 114 5.06 -14.11 7.62
N PHE A 115 4.14 -14.27 8.57
CA PHE A 115 3.44 -13.16 9.20
C PHE A 115 4.38 -12.23 9.96
N GLN A 116 5.27 -12.80 10.79
CA GLN A 116 6.27 -12.02 11.53
C GLN A 116 7.26 -11.33 10.58
N TYR A 117 7.71 -12.03 9.53
CA TYR A 117 8.55 -11.46 8.48
C TYR A 117 7.88 -10.27 7.80
N TYR A 118 6.59 -10.41 7.46
CA TYR A 118 5.81 -9.35 6.85
C TYR A 118 5.72 -8.12 7.76
N TRP A 119 5.42 -8.28 9.05
CA TRP A 119 5.38 -7.14 9.97
C TRP A 119 6.74 -6.48 10.16
N LYS A 120 7.83 -7.27 10.20
CA LYS A 120 9.18 -6.74 10.35
C LYS A 120 9.66 -5.96 9.12
N THR A 121 9.39 -6.48 7.92
CA THR A 121 9.95 -5.94 6.68
C THR A 121 8.97 -5.06 5.91
N GLY A 122 7.67 -5.22 6.12
CA GLY A 122 6.60 -4.57 5.37
C GLY A 122 6.32 -5.21 4.00
N THR A 123 6.95 -6.34 3.67
CA THR A 123 6.78 -7.05 2.39
C THR A 123 6.80 -8.56 2.61
N THR A 124 6.21 -9.32 1.68
CA THR A 124 6.37 -10.79 1.63
C THR A 124 7.46 -11.23 0.64
N SER A 125 8.08 -10.27 -0.06
CA SER A 125 9.11 -10.56 -1.06
C SER A 125 10.50 -10.59 -0.43
N SER A 126 11.43 -11.24 -1.13
CA SER A 126 12.86 -11.19 -0.82
C SER A 126 13.56 -9.93 -1.35
N ARG A 127 12.85 -9.05 -2.05
CA ARG A 127 13.40 -7.80 -2.58
C ARG A 127 13.49 -6.76 -1.46
N VAL A 128 14.51 -5.93 -1.52
CA VAL A 128 14.69 -4.84 -0.57
C VAL A 128 13.63 -3.76 -0.86
N ALA A 129 12.77 -3.50 0.14
CA ALA A 129 11.72 -2.50 0.09
C ALA A 129 11.92 -1.48 1.21
N GLU A 130 12.35 -0.28 0.85
CA GLU A 130 12.78 0.75 1.81
C GLU A 130 11.77 1.90 1.94
N PHE A 131 10.97 2.13 0.90
CA PHE A 131 10.01 3.22 0.87
C PHE A 131 8.72 2.79 1.57
N LEU A 132 8.26 3.62 2.50
CA LEU A 132 6.94 3.44 3.09
C LEU A 132 5.89 3.65 2.00
N ASN A 133 4.91 2.76 1.93
CA ASN A 133 3.87 2.84 0.93
C ASN A 133 2.88 3.97 1.30
N PRO A 134 2.68 4.98 0.43
CA PRO A 134 1.76 6.08 0.71
C PRO A 134 0.27 5.72 0.83
N THR A 135 -0.11 4.50 0.44
CA THR A 135 -1.51 4.05 0.48
C THR A 135 -1.92 3.39 1.81
N PHE A 136 -1.03 3.36 2.81
CA PHE A 136 -1.25 2.75 4.12
C PHE A 136 -1.18 3.77 5.27
#